data_AF-A0A927CYZ3-F1
#
_entry.id   AF-A0A927CYZ3-F1
#
_cell.length_a   1.000
_cell.length_b   1.000
_cell.length_c   1.000
_cell.angle_alpha   90.00
_cell.angle_beta   90.00
_cell.angle_gamma   90.00
#
_symmetry.space_group_name_H-M   'P 1'
#
loop_
_entity.id
_entity.type
_entity.pdbx_description
1 polymer ?
#
loop_
_entity_poly.entity_id
_entity_poly.type
_entity_poly.pdbx_seq_one_letter_code
_entity_poly.pdbx_strand_id
1 'polypeptide(L)'
;MKVAKYVFLLGAILMGGSIVYGFAAGDFLGDGSAMLELLWGKITLIDIYLAFFVFAGWMFFREGFNVKSMVILLLIIVFGSFTICFYTFLVMHRADGDWQRFWFGSRLMQ
;
A
#
# COMPACT_ATOMS: atom_id res chain seq x y z
N MET A 1 -14.95 -2.99 -12.24
CA MET A 1 -13.58 -2.52 -11.91
C MET A 1 -13.31 -1.04 -12.13
N LYS A 2 -13.98 -0.34 -13.07
CA LYS A 2 -13.69 1.09 -13.36
C LYS A 2 -13.77 1.99 -12.12
N VAL A 3 -14.85 1.89 -11.33
CA VAL A 3 -15.02 2.69 -10.09
C VAL A 3 -13.92 2.38 -9.08
N ALA A 4 -13.68 1.09 -8.77
CA ALA A 4 -12.63 0.67 -7.84
C ALA A 4 -11.24 1.20 -8.24
N LYS A 5 -10.91 1.17 -9.54
CA LYS A 5 -9.67 1.74 -10.07
C LYS A 5 -9.52 3.23 -9.71
N TYR A 6 -10.57 4.03 -9.89
CA TYR A 6 -10.53 5.45 -9.54
C TYR A 6 -10.46 5.70 -8.04
N VAL A 7 -11.05 4.83 -7.21
CA VAL A 7 -10.92 4.91 -5.75
C VAL A 7 -9.47 4.71 -5.32
N PHE A 8 -8.79 3.69 -5.84
CA PHE A 8 -7.37 3.47 -5.53
C PHE A 8 -6.46 4.57 -6.09
N LEU A 9 -6.78 5.11 -7.27
CA LEU A 9 -6.06 6.26 -7.81
C LEU A 9 -6.20 7.49 -6.92
N LEU A 10 -7.43 7.80 -6.49
CA LEU A 10 -7.69 8.91 -5.58
C LEU A 10 -6.97 8.71 -4.24
N GLY A 11 -7.01 7.49 -3.68
CA GLY A 11 -6.28 7.14 -2.47
C GLY A 11 -4.76 7.35 -2.60
N ALA A 12 -4.17 7.00 -3.74
CA ALA A 12 -2.76 7.26 -4.02
C ALA A 12 -2.47 8.76 -4.12
N ILE A 13 -3.32 9.54 -4.77
CA ILE A 13 -3.15 11.00 -4.86
C ILE A 13 -3.23 11.64 -3.48
N LEU A 14 -4.25 11.27 -2.68
CA LEU A 14 -4.44 11.82 -1.33
C LEU A 14 -3.25 11.47 -0.43
N MET A 15 -2.85 10.20 -0.36
CA MET A 15 -1.71 9.80 0.47
C MET A 15 -0.40 10.40 -0.02
N GLY A 16 -0.16 10.47 -1.34
CA GLY A 16 1.01 11.12 -1.89
C GLY A 16 1.07 12.61 -1.53
N GLY A 17 -0.06 13.31 -1.64
CA GLY A 17 -0.18 14.71 -1.22
C GLY A 17 0.07 14.90 0.28
N SER A 18 -0.50 14.04 1.13
CA SER A 18 -0.28 14.08 2.59
C SER A 18 1.18 13.82 2.97
N ILE A 19 1.87 12.90 2.29
CA ILE A 19 3.29 12.64 2.52
C ILE A 19 4.13 13.88 2.16
N VAL A 20 3.88 14.47 0.98
CA VAL A 20 4.59 15.69 0.55
C VAL A 20 4.33 16.84 1.54
N TYR A 21 3.07 17.03 1.95
CA TYR A 21 2.72 18.04 2.94
C TYR A 21 3.39 17.79 4.30
N GLY A 22 3.40 16.55 4.77
CA GLY A 22 4.06 16.15 6.02
C GLY A 22 5.56 16.44 6.00
N PHE A 23 6.25 16.16 4.89
CA PHE A 23 7.67 16.50 4.74
C PHE A 23 7.92 18.01 4.58
N ALA A 24 6.99 18.75 3.99
CA ALA A 24 7.15 20.18 3.75
C ALA A 24 6.84 21.05 4.99
N ALA A 25 5.89 20.62 5.83
CA ALA A 25 5.35 21.44 6.91
C ALA A 25 5.50 20.80 8.31
N GLY A 26 5.79 19.51 8.42
CA GLY A 26 5.88 18.79 9.69
C GLY A 26 7.32 18.51 10.14
N ASP A 27 7.46 18.08 11.40
CA ASP A 27 8.72 17.55 11.95
C ASP A 27 8.56 16.04 12.10
N PHE A 28 9.05 15.29 11.11
CA PHE A 28 8.89 13.84 11.06
C PHE A 28 9.42 13.12 12.31
N LEU A 29 10.55 13.60 12.87
CA LEU A 29 11.17 12.95 14.02
C LEU A 29 10.47 13.36 15.32
N GLY A 30 10.15 14.65 15.47
CA GLY A 30 9.38 15.18 16.60
C GLY A 30 8.00 14.52 16.69
N ASP A 31 7.20 14.62 15.64
CA ASP A 31 5.84 14.08 15.58
C ASP A 31 5.82 12.54 15.71
N GLY A 32 6.81 11.87 15.12
CA GLY A 32 6.97 10.42 15.22
C GLY A 32 7.26 9.96 16.65
N SER A 33 8.14 10.66 17.37
CA SER A 33 8.43 10.34 18.77
C SER A 33 7.22 10.54 19.68
N ALA A 34 6.45 11.62 19.49
CA ALA A 34 5.22 11.87 20.24
C ALA A 34 4.17 10.77 20.00
N MET A 35 4.03 10.27 18.76
CA MET A 35 3.16 9.12 18.47
C MET A 35 3.59 7.85 19.22
N LEU A 36 4.89 7.63 19.40
CA LEU A 36 5.42 6.49 20.15
C LEU A 36 5.27 6.64 21.67
N GLU A 37 4.99 7.81 22.20
CA GLU A 37 4.70 8.00 23.62
C GLU A 37 3.23 7.68 23.94
N LEU A 38 2.32 7.97 23.00
CA LEU A 38 0.89 7.74 23.15
C LEU A 38 0.53 6.26 22.96
N LEU A 39 -0.28 5.71 23.87
CA LEU A 39 -0.74 4.31 23.79
C LEU A 39 -1.49 4.01 22.49
N TRP A 40 -2.41 4.91 22.08
CA TRP A 40 -3.13 4.79 20.82
C TRP A 40 -2.22 4.94 19.59
N GLY A 41 -1.14 5.73 19.70
CA GLY A 41 -0.18 5.87 18.61
C GLY A 41 0.56 4.56 18.34
N LYS A 42 1.02 3.87 19.39
CA LYS A 42 1.60 2.52 19.28
C LYS A 42 0.63 1.51 18.67
N ILE A 43 -0.62 1.47 19.16
CA ILE A 43 -1.65 0.54 18.68
C ILE A 43 -1.93 0.78 17.20
N THR A 44 -2.08 2.04 16.79
CA THR A 44 -2.32 2.43 15.40
C THR A 44 -1.14 2.03 14.50
N LEU A 45 0.10 2.20 14.98
CA LEU A 45 1.29 1.78 14.25
C LEU A 45 1.28 0.27 14.01
N ILE A 46 1.01 -0.52 15.05
CA ILE A 46 0.92 -1.98 14.95
C ILE A 46 -0.18 -2.39 13.96
N ASP A 47 -1.37 -1.78 14.07
CA ASP A 47 -2.52 -2.07 13.20
C ASP A 47 -2.20 -1.82 11.72
N ILE A 48 -1.64 -0.64 11.40
CA ILE A 48 -1.29 -0.27 10.03
C ILE A 48 -0.22 -1.20 9.45
N TYR A 49 0.84 -1.51 10.21
CA TYR A 49 1.88 -2.42 9.71
C TYR A 49 1.37 -3.86 9.58
N LEU A 50 0.48 -4.33 10.46
CA LEU A 50 -0.14 -5.63 10.30
C LEU A 50 -0.97 -5.69 9.01
N ALA A 51 -1.73 -4.64 8.71
CA ALA A 51 -2.44 -4.53 7.42
C ALA A 51 -1.49 -4.56 6.22
N PHE A 52 -0.31 -3.93 6.32
CA PHE A 52 0.71 -3.99 5.28
C PHE A 52 1.25 -5.41 5.06
N PHE A 53 1.49 -6.16 6.14
CA PHE A 53 1.91 -7.56 6.04
C PHE A 53 0.85 -8.46 5.42
N VAL A 54 -0.42 -8.29 5.79
CA VAL A 54 -1.54 -9.02 5.17
C VAL A 54 -1.61 -8.71 3.67
N PHE A 55 -1.49 -7.44 3.29
CA PHE A 55 -1.47 -7.03 1.89
C PHE A 55 -0.26 -7.59 1.13
N ALA A 56 0.93 -7.57 1.74
CA ALA A 56 2.13 -8.17 1.19
C ALA A 56 1.96 -9.69 0.97
N GLY A 57 1.28 -10.37 1.89
CA GLY A 57 0.90 -11.78 1.74
C GLY A 57 0.05 -12.01 0.49
N TRP A 58 -0.98 -11.20 0.27
CA TRP A 58 -1.79 -11.24 -0.96
C TRP A 58 -0.95 -10.97 -2.22
N MET A 59 -0.08 -9.96 -2.18
CA MET A 59 0.83 -9.64 -3.28
C MET A 59 1.76 -10.83 -3.61
N PHE A 60 2.40 -11.43 -2.60
CA PHE A 60 3.28 -12.59 -2.80
C PHE A 60 2.52 -13.81 -3.30
N PHE A 61 1.30 -14.03 -2.84
CA PHE A 61 0.44 -15.07 -3.39
C PHE A 61 0.21 -14.86 -4.90
N ARG A 62 -0.06 -13.61 -5.31
CA ARG A 62 -0.44 -13.24 -6.67
C ARG A 62 0.72 -13.17 -7.67
N GLU A 63 1.88 -12.66 -7.25
CA GLU A 63 3.04 -12.42 -8.12
C GLU A 63 4.23 -13.35 -7.85
N GLY A 64 4.17 -14.15 -6.77
CA GLY A 64 5.29 -14.95 -6.30
C GLY A 64 6.35 -14.12 -5.56
N PHE A 65 7.32 -14.83 -5.00
CA PHE A 65 8.43 -14.24 -4.26
C PHE A 65 9.55 -13.81 -5.21
N ASN A 66 9.32 -12.68 -5.89
CA ASN A 66 10.21 -12.14 -6.92
C ASN A 66 10.85 -10.82 -6.47
N VAL A 67 11.94 -10.41 -7.13
CA VAL A 67 12.63 -9.12 -6.87
C VAL A 67 11.65 -7.94 -6.93
N LYS A 68 10.71 -7.95 -7.89
CA LYS A 68 9.67 -6.92 -8.01
C LYS A 68 8.80 -6.85 -6.75
N SER A 69 8.33 -7.99 -6.24
CA SER A 69 7.52 -8.09 -5.03
C SER A 69 8.29 -7.61 -3.79
N MET A 70 9.61 -7.90 -3.72
CA MET A 70 10.47 -7.41 -2.64
C MET A 70 10.64 -5.88 -2.69
N VAL A 71 10.83 -5.32 -3.88
CA VAL A 71 10.90 -3.86 -4.05
C VAL A 71 9.58 -3.19 -3.65
N ILE A 72 8.44 -3.77 -4.05
CA ILE A 72 7.13 -3.24 -3.66
C ILE A 72 6.92 -3.35 -2.14
N LEU A 73 7.33 -4.45 -1.50
CA LEU A 73 7.28 -4.58 -0.04
C LEU A 73 8.08 -3.47 0.66
N LEU A 74 9.32 -3.20 0.21
CA LEU A 74 10.12 -2.10 0.74
C LEU A 74 9.41 -0.75 0.57
N LEU A 75 8.83 -0.51 -0.60
CA LEU A 75 8.04 0.70 -0.85
C LEU A 75 6.79 0.80 0.02
N ILE A 76 6.18 -0.33 0.42
CA ILE A 76 5.05 -0.34 1.37
C ILE A 76 5.54 0.02 2.78
N ILE A 77 6.70 -0.48 3.21
CA ILE A 77 7.23 -0.15 4.54
C ILE A 77 7.55 1.36 4.65
N VAL A 78 8.05 1.96 3.56
CA VAL A 78 8.46 3.37 3.52
C VAL A 78 7.30 4.33 3.25
N PHE A 79 6.49 4.07 2.22
CA PHE A 79 5.42 4.98 1.79
C PHE A 79 4.01 4.52 2.20
N GLY A 80 3.89 3.35 2.83
CA GLY A 80 2.65 2.83 3.37
C GLY A 80 1.53 2.70 2.34
N SER A 81 0.37 3.24 2.70
CA SER A 81 -0.86 3.15 1.91
C SER A 81 -0.76 3.81 0.53
N PHE A 82 0.18 4.74 0.32
CA PHE A 82 0.45 5.29 -1.01
C PHE A 82 0.84 4.17 -2.00
N THR A 83 1.85 3.38 -1.64
CA THR A 83 2.33 2.27 -2.47
C THR A 83 1.25 1.22 -2.66
N ILE A 84 0.50 0.89 -1.59
CA ILE A 84 -0.61 -0.08 -1.65
C ILE A 84 -1.67 0.37 -2.67
N CYS A 85 -2.10 1.64 -2.59
CA CYS A 85 -3.11 2.19 -3.49
C CYS A 85 -2.60 2.24 -4.93
N PHE A 86 -1.38 2.73 -5.13
CA PHE A 86 -0.78 2.85 -6.45
C PHE A 86 -0.56 1.49 -7.10
N TYR A 87 -0.01 0.53 -6.36
CA TYR A 87 0.15 -0.84 -6.82
C TYR A 87 -1.20 -1.45 -7.17
N THR A 88 -2.20 -1.37 -6.30
CA THR A 88 -3.54 -1.94 -6.56
C THR A 88 -4.18 -1.32 -7.81
N PHE A 89 -4.02 0.00 -8.01
CA PHE A 89 -4.44 0.68 -9.24
C PHE A 89 -3.76 0.10 -10.49
N LEU A 90 -2.44 -0.08 -10.48
CA LEU A 90 -1.70 -0.65 -11.62
C LEU A 90 -2.18 -2.07 -11.95
N VAL A 91 -2.48 -2.86 -10.93
CA VAL A 91 -2.97 -4.22 -11.09
C VAL A 91 -4.36 -4.22 -11.71
N MET A 92 -5.27 -3.42 -11.16
CA MET A 92 -6.62 -3.28 -11.71
C MET A 92 -6.60 -2.79 -13.15
N HIS A 93 -5.64 -1.92 -13.48
CA HIS A 93 -5.46 -1.45 -14.83
C HIS A 93 -5.00 -2.58 -15.77
N ARG A 94 -4.04 -3.41 -15.34
CA ARG A 94 -3.56 -4.57 -16.12
C ARG A 94 -4.57 -5.71 -16.24
N ALA A 95 -5.47 -5.84 -15.27
CA ALA A 95 -6.50 -6.86 -15.26
C ALA A 95 -7.65 -6.56 -16.23
N ASP A 96 -7.73 -5.34 -16.78
CA ASP A 96 -8.63 -4.92 -17.87
C ASP A 96 -10.10 -5.36 -17.74
N GLY A 97 -10.65 -5.30 -16.52
CA GLY A 97 -12.04 -5.67 -16.25
C GLY A 97 -12.25 -7.11 -15.77
N ASP A 98 -11.24 -7.98 -15.85
CA ASP A 98 -11.25 -9.33 -15.30
C ASP A 98 -10.87 -9.38 -13.80
N TRP A 99 -11.85 -9.75 -12.96
CA TRP A 99 -11.66 -9.90 -11.52
C TRP A 99 -10.80 -11.10 -11.14
N GLN A 100 -10.82 -12.19 -11.92
CA GLN A 100 -10.01 -13.35 -11.63
C GLN A 100 -8.54 -13.03 -11.84
N ARG A 101 -8.22 -12.32 -12.93
CA ARG A 101 -6.86 -11.82 -13.19
C ARG A 101 -6.38 -10.84 -12.12
N PHE A 102 -7.28 -10.03 -11.55
CA PHE A 102 -6.95 -9.13 -10.43
C PHE A 102 -6.58 -9.89 -9.14
N TRP A 103 -7.36 -10.90 -8.76
CA TRP A 103 -7.15 -11.62 -7.49
C TRP A 103 -6.03 -12.65 -7.55
N PHE A 104 -5.95 -13.41 -8.65
CA PHE A 104 -5.05 -14.54 -8.79
C PHE A 104 -3.78 -14.23 -9.60
N GLY A 105 -3.79 -13.19 -10.42
CA GLY A 105 -2.64 -12.77 -11.26
C GLY A 105 -1.97 -13.94 -11.97
N SER A 106 -0.70 -14.25 -11.64
CA SER A 106 0.04 -15.32 -12.32
C SER A 106 -0.44 -16.73 -11.99
N ARG A 107 -1.26 -16.88 -10.94
CA ARG A 107 -1.83 -18.18 -10.51
C ARG A 107 -3.04 -18.60 -11.33
N LEU A 108 -3.59 -17.72 -12.18
CA LEU A 108 -4.77 -18.03 -12.97
C LEU A 108 -4.50 -18.99 -14.14
N MET A 109 -3.23 -19.15 -14.53
CA MET A 109 -2.80 -20.01 -15.65
C MET A 109 -1.96 -21.22 -15.18
N GLN A 110 -2.01 -21.58 -13.90
CA GLN A 110 -1.52 -22.88 -13.39
C GLN A 110 -2.68 -23.86 -13.30
#